data_AF-A0AAP5BG99-F1
#
_entry.id   AF-A0AAP5BG99-F1
#
_cell.length_a   1.000
_cell.length_b   1.000
_cell.length_c   1.000
_cell.angle_alpha   90.00
_cell.angle_beta   90.00
_cell.angle_gamma   90.00
#
_symmetry.space_group_name_H-M   'P 1'
#
loop_
_entity.id
_entity.type
_entity.pdbx_description
1 polymer ?
#
loop_
_entity_poly.entity_id
_entity_poly.type
_entity_poly.pdbx_seq_one_letter_code
_entity_poly.pdbx_strand_id
1 'polypeptide(L)'
;MLQREPRLADAYVLTSPVTIGMRGETGLSGMHWDVGATPVLVVSNENDGCRVSPFSAARTLAKDSRLQFLAVSSSERGGTGASECGAKSPHGFLGIEAQVLSAVSRWLEDPGTVPN
;
A
#
# COMPACT_ATOMS: atom_id res chain seq x y z
N MET A 1 -19.41 -1.47 -8.59
CA MET A 1 -18.14 -2.16 -8.91
C MET A 1 -17.40 -1.28 -9.90
N LEU A 2 -16.21 -0.77 -9.57
CA LEU A 2 -15.32 -0.26 -10.62
C LEU A 2 -15.09 -1.43 -11.58
N GLN A 3 -15.52 -1.32 -12.83
CA GLN A 3 -15.01 -2.19 -13.88
C GLN A 3 -13.51 -1.90 -13.93
N ARG A 4 -12.72 -2.90 -13.53
CA ARG A 4 -11.29 -2.76 -13.23
C ARG A 4 -10.54 -2.61 -14.53
N GLU A 5 -10.34 -1.37 -14.98
CA GLU A 5 -9.58 -1.02 -16.17
C GLU A 5 -8.15 -0.59 -15.77
N PRO A 6 -7.18 -1.51 -15.71
CA PRO A 6 -5.79 -1.21 -15.35
C PRO A 6 -5.06 -0.30 -16.35
N ARG A 7 -5.71 0.07 -17.46
CA ARG A 7 -5.23 1.03 -18.46
C ARG A 7 -5.74 2.46 -18.22
N LEU A 8 -6.46 2.71 -17.13
CA LEU A 8 -7.05 4.02 -16.83
C LEU A 8 -6.00 5.05 -16.40
N ALA A 9 -4.88 4.61 -15.82
CA ALA A 9 -3.83 5.48 -15.31
C ALA A 9 -2.46 5.05 -15.86
N ASP A 10 -1.55 6.03 -15.94
CA ASP A 10 -0.16 5.80 -16.32
C ASP A 10 0.63 5.07 -15.22
N ALA A 11 0.17 5.13 -13.97
CA ALA A 11 0.73 4.43 -12.82
C ALA A 11 -0.30 4.31 -11.68
N TYR A 12 -0.10 3.33 -10.78
CA TYR A 12 -0.91 3.15 -9.57
C TYR A 12 -0.05 3.11 -8.31
N VAL A 13 -0.53 3.72 -7.24
CA VAL A 13 0.08 3.63 -5.90
C VAL A 13 -0.95 3.07 -4.92
N LEU A 14 -0.63 1.93 -4.30
CA LEU A 14 -1.47 1.25 -3.33
C LEU A 14 -0.89 1.44 -1.94
N THR A 15 -1.45 2.38 -1.17
CA THR A 15 -0.99 2.70 0.19
C THR A 15 -1.77 1.90 1.23
N SER A 16 -1.04 1.22 2.13
CA SER A 16 -1.59 0.35 3.20
C SER A 16 -2.80 -0.49 2.74
N PRO A 17 -2.68 -1.19 1.59
CA PRO A 17 -3.84 -1.75 0.92
C PRO A 17 -4.55 -2.81 1.76
N VAL A 18 -5.87 -2.80 1.71
CA VAL A 18 -6.71 -3.84 2.30
C VAL A 18 -6.51 -5.14 1.52
N THR A 19 -5.71 -6.03 2.07
CA THR A 19 -5.37 -7.31 1.45
C THR A 19 -6.32 -8.41 1.89
N ILE A 20 -6.85 -8.35 3.10
CA ILE A 20 -7.76 -9.37 3.63
C ILE A 20 -9.21 -8.87 3.52
N GLY A 21 -10.06 -9.67 2.86
CA GLY A 21 -11.48 -9.38 2.76
C GLY A 21 -12.20 -9.48 4.11
N MET A 22 -13.17 -8.59 4.34
CA MET A 22 -14.08 -8.64 5.49
C MET A 22 -15.51 -8.31 5.06
N ARG A 23 -16.50 -8.76 5.84
CA ARG A 23 -17.93 -8.47 5.62
C ARG A 23 -18.47 -8.87 4.23
N GLY A 24 -17.91 -9.93 3.64
CA GLY A 24 -18.33 -10.43 2.33
C GLY A 24 -17.67 -9.75 1.14
N GLU A 25 -16.76 -8.79 1.37
CA GLU A 25 -15.95 -8.17 0.33
C GLU A 25 -14.62 -8.89 0.14
N THR A 26 -14.10 -8.86 -1.09
CA THR A 26 -12.80 -9.45 -1.44
C THR A 26 -11.70 -8.42 -1.21
N GLY A 27 -10.69 -8.76 -0.40
CA GLY A 27 -9.45 -7.99 -0.30
C GLY A 27 -8.58 -8.15 -1.55
N LEU A 28 -7.44 -7.47 -1.60
CA LEU A 28 -6.52 -7.60 -2.75
C LEU A 28 -5.76 -8.94 -2.77
N SER A 29 -5.75 -9.72 -1.68
CA SER A 29 -5.09 -11.04 -1.65
C SER A 29 -5.81 -12.01 -2.59
N GLY A 30 -5.18 -12.35 -3.71
CA GLY A 30 -5.76 -13.22 -4.73
C GLY A 30 -6.34 -12.50 -5.95
N MET A 31 -6.22 -11.16 -6.02
CA MET A 31 -6.44 -10.47 -7.27
C MET A 31 -5.30 -10.78 -8.24
N HIS A 32 -5.65 -11.29 -9.42
CA HIS A 32 -4.73 -11.34 -10.54
C HIS A 32 -4.67 -9.96 -11.18
N TRP A 33 -3.49 -9.34 -11.12
CA TRP A 33 -3.24 -8.03 -11.71
C TRP A 33 -2.72 -8.22 -13.12
N ASP A 34 -3.61 -8.15 -14.11
CA ASP A 34 -3.20 -7.97 -15.51
C ASP A 34 -2.98 -6.47 -15.75
N VAL A 35 -1.92 -5.94 -15.14
CA VAL A 35 -1.56 -4.52 -15.26
C VAL A 35 -0.80 -4.22 -16.56
N GLY A 36 -0.62 -5.21 -17.45
CA GLY A 36 0.21 -5.06 -18.64
C GLY A 36 1.59 -4.49 -18.29
N ALA A 37 1.95 -3.36 -18.91
CA ALA A 37 3.17 -2.61 -18.65
C ALA A 37 3.00 -1.47 -17.62
N THR A 38 1.79 -1.24 -17.08
CA THR A 38 1.53 -0.11 -16.19
C THR A 38 2.22 -0.31 -14.83
N PRO A 39 3.10 0.62 -14.40
CA PRO A 39 3.78 0.53 -13.13
C PRO A 39 2.83 0.59 -11.93
N VAL A 40 3.08 -0.26 -10.94
CA VAL A 40 2.34 -0.27 -9.66
C VAL A 40 3.32 -0.30 -8.50
N LEU A 41 3.16 0.64 -7.58
CA LEU A 41 3.87 0.68 -6.30
C LEU A 41 2.92 0.29 -5.16
N VAL A 42 3.30 -0.72 -4.39
CA VAL A 42 2.67 -1.04 -3.11
C VAL A 42 3.49 -0.40 -2.00
N VAL A 43 2.87 0.42 -1.16
CA VAL A 43 3.51 1.07 -0.01
C VAL A 43 2.89 0.53 1.27
N SER A 44 3.71 0.03 2.19
CA SER A 44 3.22 -0.52 3.46
C SER A 44 4.19 -0.27 4.59
N ASN A 45 3.65 -0.01 5.78
CA ASN A 45 4.41 0.18 7.00
C ASN A 45 4.65 -1.17 7.68
N GLU A 46 5.88 -1.48 8.06
CA GLU A 46 6.26 -2.70 8.78
C GLU A 46 5.49 -2.89 10.09
N ASN A 47 5.07 -1.79 10.73
CA ASN A 47 4.34 -1.81 11.99
C ASN A 47 2.82 -1.56 11.83
N ASP A 48 2.28 -1.69 10.60
CA ASP A 48 0.84 -1.61 10.33
C ASP A 48 0.09 -2.67 11.14
N GLY A 49 -0.62 -2.24 12.18
CA GLY A 49 -1.43 -3.10 13.04
C GLY A 49 -2.87 -3.29 12.55
N CYS A 50 -3.23 -2.73 11.40
CA CYS A 50 -4.56 -2.92 10.84
C CYS A 50 -4.75 -4.37 10.40
N ARG A 51 -5.75 -5.04 10.99
CA ARG A 51 -6.00 -6.48 10.79
C ARG A 51 -6.27 -6.89 9.34
N VAL A 52 -6.65 -5.94 8.47
CA VAL A 52 -6.98 -6.20 7.06
C VAL A 52 -5.94 -5.71 6.07
N SER A 53 -4.94 -4.97 6.54
CA SER A 53 -3.82 -4.47 5.73
C SER A 53 -2.45 -4.90 6.27
N PRO A 54 -2.25 -6.15 6.74
CA PRO A 54 -0.98 -6.52 7.36
C PRO A 54 0.17 -6.41 6.34
N PHE A 55 1.31 -5.88 6.80
CA PHE A 55 2.53 -5.70 6.01
C PHE A 55 2.94 -6.95 5.23
N SER A 56 2.87 -8.12 5.89
CA SER A 56 3.23 -9.40 5.27
C SER A 56 2.34 -9.74 4.08
N ALA A 57 1.05 -9.46 4.14
CA ALA A 57 0.14 -9.72 3.03
C ALA A 57 0.33 -8.71 1.88
N ALA A 58 0.63 -7.44 2.19
CA ALA A 58 0.98 -6.44 1.18
C ALA A 58 2.28 -6.82 0.45
N ARG A 59 3.28 -7.32 1.19
CA ARG A 59 4.54 -7.81 0.64
C ARG A 59 4.34 -9.05 -0.23
N THR A 60 3.52 -10.00 0.21
CA THR A 60 3.16 -11.18 -0.60
C THR A 60 2.40 -10.77 -1.86
N LEU A 61 1.45 -9.85 -1.76
CA LEU A 61 0.72 -9.33 -2.92
C LEU A 61 1.68 -8.77 -3.99
N ALA A 62 2.59 -7.89 -3.57
CA ALA A 62 3.57 -7.30 -4.48
C ALA A 62 4.49 -8.37 -5.11
N LYS A 63 4.97 -9.33 -4.30
CA LYS A 63 5.81 -10.42 -4.80
C LYS A 63 5.09 -11.29 -5.82
N ASP A 64 3.90 -11.80 -5.48
CA ASP A 64 3.15 -12.74 -6.32
C ASP A 64 2.68 -12.09 -7.63
N SER A 65 2.43 -10.78 -7.58
CA SER A 65 1.98 -10.00 -8.73
C SER A 65 3.13 -9.29 -9.47
N ARG A 66 4.40 -9.49 -9.04
CA ARG A 66 5.60 -8.84 -9.59
C ARG A 66 5.51 -7.31 -9.63
N LEU A 67 4.93 -6.72 -8.60
CA LEU A 67 4.79 -5.27 -8.43
C LEU A 67 5.98 -4.72 -7.63
N GLN A 68 6.18 -3.41 -7.72
CA GLN A 68 7.15 -2.72 -6.89
C GLN A 68 6.62 -2.59 -5.46
N PHE A 69 7.53 -2.63 -4.49
CA PHE A 69 7.18 -2.59 -3.07
C PHE A 69 8.08 -1.62 -2.33
N LEU A 70 7.48 -0.63 -1.67
CA LEU A 70 8.13 0.29 -0.75
C LEU A 70 7.73 -0.10 0.67
N ALA A 71 8.70 -0.66 1.39
CA ALA A 71 8.60 -0.85 2.84
C ALA A 71 8.99 0.44 3.54
N VAL A 72 8.17 0.90 4.48
CA VAL A 72 8.53 1.96 5.41
C VAL A 72 8.38 1.46 6.83
N SER A 73 9.04 2.11 7.78
CA SER A 73 8.97 1.72 9.18
C SER A 73 8.73 2.95 10.02
N SER A 74 7.53 3.05 10.60
CA SER A 74 7.26 3.96 11.72
C SER A 74 6.45 3.23 12.76
N SER A 75 6.67 3.55 14.03
CA SER A 75 5.95 2.96 15.15
C SER A 75 5.12 3.98 15.92
N GLU A 76 5.04 5.22 15.41
CA GLU A 76 4.28 6.28 16.06
C GLU A 76 2.79 5.97 16.03
N ARG A 77 2.13 6.17 17.16
CA ARG A 77 0.71 5.93 17.36
C ARG A 77 0.11 7.16 18.00
N GLY A 78 -1.13 7.47 17.62
CA GLY A 78 -1.92 8.46 18.35
C GLY A 78 -2.10 8.06 19.81
N GLY A 79 -2.59 9.00 20.62
CA GLY A 79 -2.91 8.75 22.02
C GLY A 79 -4.03 7.72 22.22
N THR A 80 -4.43 7.55 23.48
CA THR A 80 -5.43 6.56 23.92
C THR A 80 -6.68 6.58 23.02
N GLY A 81 -7.02 5.41 22.46
CA GLY A 81 -8.18 5.21 21.60
C GLY A 81 -7.92 5.40 20.10
N ALA A 82 -6.69 5.71 19.68
CA ALA A 82 -6.33 5.69 18.27
C ALA A 82 -6.52 4.28 17.67
N SER A 83 -7.19 4.22 16.51
CA SER A 83 -7.41 2.97 15.79
C SER A 83 -6.16 2.56 15.01
N GLU A 84 -5.86 1.27 15.04
CA GLU A 84 -4.80 0.65 14.24
C GLU A 84 -5.00 0.78 12.73
N CYS A 85 -6.25 0.96 12.27
CA CYS A 85 -6.57 1.23 10.87
C CYS A 85 -6.78 2.75 10.59
N GLY A 86 -6.49 3.60 11.57
CA GLY A 86 -6.71 5.05 11.47
C GLY A 86 -5.50 5.79 10.95
N ALA A 87 -5.72 7.02 10.47
CA ALA A 87 -4.65 7.90 9.99
C ALA A 87 -3.57 8.19 11.05
N LYS A 88 -3.95 8.25 12.33
CA LYS A 88 -3.02 8.49 13.45
C LYS A 88 -2.38 7.19 13.97
N SER A 89 -1.81 6.41 13.07
CA SER A 89 -1.16 5.14 13.38
C SER A 89 -0.13 4.79 12.29
N PRO A 90 0.67 3.72 12.44
CA PRO A 90 1.55 3.24 11.39
C PRO A 90 0.82 2.94 10.06
N HIS A 91 -0.44 2.50 10.11
CA HIS A 91 -1.30 2.29 8.93
C HIS A 91 -1.48 3.57 8.10
N GLY A 92 -1.60 4.70 8.79
CA GLY A 92 -1.69 6.04 8.20
C GLY A 92 -0.35 6.74 8.03
N PHE A 93 0.77 6.05 8.27
CA PHE A 93 2.13 6.61 8.17
C PHE A 93 2.43 7.77 9.14
N LEU A 94 1.78 7.77 10.31
CA LEU A 94 1.98 8.81 11.33
C LEU A 94 3.49 8.99 11.64
N GLY A 95 3.92 10.26 11.65
CA GLY A 95 5.29 10.69 11.95
C GLY A 95 6.24 10.66 10.74
N ILE A 96 5.83 10.02 9.64
CA ILE A 96 6.64 9.88 8.41
C ILE A 96 5.87 10.28 7.14
N GLU A 97 4.75 11.01 7.27
CA GLU A 97 3.86 11.33 6.15
C GLU A 97 4.61 12.07 5.03
N ALA A 98 5.42 13.06 5.39
CA ALA A 98 6.23 13.81 4.42
C ALA A 98 7.29 12.93 3.73
N GLN A 99 7.87 11.98 4.46
CA GLN A 99 8.83 11.03 3.90
C GLN A 99 8.15 10.10 2.88
N VAL A 100 6.98 9.55 3.24
CA VAL A 100 6.20 8.68 2.35
C VAL A 100 5.76 9.43 1.09
N LEU A 101 5.23 10.66 1.25
CA LEU A 101 4.85 11.50 0.12
C LEU A 101 6.03 11.81 -0.78
N SER A 102 7.21 12.15 -0.23
CA SER A 102 8.40 12.41 -1.02
C SER A 102 8.88 11.18 -1.80
N ALA A 103 8.84 9.99 -1.19
CA ALA A 103 9.20 8.74 -1.87
C ALA A 103 8.23 8.41 -3.00
N VAL A 104 6.92 8.54 -2.76
CA VAL A 104 5.89 8.33 -3.78
C VAL A 104 6.03 9.33 -4.93
N SER A 105 6.26 10.62 -4.64
CA SER A 105 6.47 11.63 -5.69
C SER A 105 7.68 11.32 -6.56
N ARG A 106 8.81 10.94 -5.97
CA ARG A 106 10.01 10.53 -6.74
C ARG A 106 9.76 9.30 -7.59
N TRP A 107 9.01 8.33 -7.06
CA TRP A 107 8.62 7.15 -7.83
C TRP A 107 7.70 7.51 -9.00
N LEU A 108 6.78 8.46 -8.83
CA LEU A 108 5.91 8.92 -9.92
C LEU A 108 6.69 9.64 -11.03
N GLU A 109 7.83 10.27 -10.72
CA GLU A 109 8.74 10.88 -11.70
C GLU A 109 9.53 9.84 -12.51
N ASP A 110 9.93 8.73 -11.89
CA ASP A 110 10.58 7.57 -12.53
C ASP A 110 9.99 6.24 -12.01
N PRO A 111 8.84 5.80 -12.54
CA PRO A 111 8.16 4.60 -12.04
C PRO A 111 8.91 3.28 -12.29
N GLY A 112 10.11 3.30 -12.85
CA GLY A 112 10.97 2.13 -13.00
C GLY A 112 11.81 1.80 -11.75
N THR A 113 11.93 2.73 -10.80
CA THR A 113 12.89 2.63 -9.69
C THR A 113 12.23 2.94 -8.36
N VAL A 114 12.25 2.00 -7.41
CA VAL A 114 11.83 2.26 -6.02
C VAL A 114 12.91 3.09 -5.32
N PRO A 115 12.58 4.28 -4.77
CA PRO A 115 13.56 5.07 -4.03
C PRO A 115 13.94 4.39 -2.71
N ASN A 116 15.23 4.48 -2.36
CA ASN A 116 15.79 4.04 -1.08
C ASN A 116 15.46 5.00 0.06
#